data_AF-A0A1G6CJ72-F1
#
_entry.id   AF-A0A1G6CJ72-F1
#
_cell.length_a   1.000
_cell.length_b   1.000
_cell.length_c   1.000
_cell.angle_alpha   90.00
_cell.angle_beta   90.00
_cell.angle_gamma   90.00
#
_symmetry.space_group_name_H-M   'P 1'
#
loop_
_entity.id
_entity.type
_entity.pdbx_description
1 polymer ?
#
loop_
_entity_poly.entity_id
_entity_poly.type
_entity_poly.pdbx_seq_one_letter_code
_entity_poly.pdbx_strand_id
1 'polypeptide(L)'
;MTNDAKTRIKRFTLTQRLFHLVLMVTFLIQAATGLARMYHETGWGQGVGNLFGGFDASLTVHIYVGIFMIVAFLVHVIYALFKIKWRPFPSALFGPDSIMPRFSDLKQFFLHLRWIFGGSQHPPIDRWGYWEKFDYWAVFWGMVILGITGLLLAYPLTSSKYIPGWGLNVAFWIHRIEAILAMAHIFIIHYFIAHLRRTNFPMDRTMFEGSADLHVARHERPAWISRLTNSGEIDHMIVAEAPAYKRVVFLVVGYAAVLSGLYLLVGGLMHALRITW
;
A
#
# COMPACT_ATOMS: atom_id res chain seq x y z
N MET A 1 18.79 22.42 -28.86
CA MET A 1 17.76 21.45 -28.43
C MET A 1 18.50 20.30 -27.77
N THR A 2 18.71 20.39 -26.46
CA THR A 2 19.40 19.35 -25.70
C THR A 2 18.55 18.08 -25.73
N ASN A 3 19.18 16.95 -26.00
CA ASN A 3 18.57 15.62 -25.91
C ASN A 3 18.05 15.44 -24.48
N ASP A 4 16.79 15.80 -24.22
CA ASP A 4 16.08 15.49 -22.97
C ASP A 4 15.82 13.98 -22.95
N ALA A 5 16.89 13.21 -22.74
CA ALA A 5 16.74 11.87 -22.22
C ALA A 5 15.95 12.04 -20.92
N LYS A 6 14.70 11.55 -20.91
CA LYS A 6 13.75 11.65 -19.79
C LYS A 6 14.46 11.23 -18.51
N THR A 7 14.95 12.21 -17.79
CA THR A 7 15.84 11.98 -16.66
C THR A 7 14.98 11.57 -15.49
N ARG A 8 15.30 10.44 -14.88
CA ARG A 8 14.57 9.92 -13.74
C ARG A 8 15.41 10.07 -12.49
N ILE A 9 14.76 10.20 -11.35
CA ILE A 9 15.42 10.25 -10.04
C ILE A 9 15.11 8.99 -9.25
N LYS A 10 16.14 8.31 -8.77
CA LYS A 10 16.01 7.10 -7.94
C LYS A 10 15.19 7.42 -6.69
N ARG A 11 14.16 6.62 -6.40
CA ARG A 11 13.28 6.84 -5.26
C ARG A 11 13.17 5.62 -4.35
N PHE A 12 13.10 4.43 -4.94
CA PHE A 12 12.96 3.16 -4.23
C PHE A 12 14.10 2.21 -4.58
N THR A 13 14.58 1.51 -3.55
CA THR A 13 15.55 0.41 -3.68
C THR A 13 14.86 -0.86 -4.18
N LEU A 14 15.62 -1.81 -4.75
CA LEU A 14 15.07 -3.09 -5.18
C LEU A 14 14.32 -3.81 -4.04
N THR A 15 14.88 -3.81 -2.84
CA THR A 15 14.28 -4.43 -1.65
C THR A 15 12.91 -3.85 -1.32
N GLN A 16 12.76 -2.51 -1.36
CA GLN A 16 11.47 -1.85 -1.11
C GLN A 16 10.42 -2.23 -2.16
N ARG A 17 10.85 -2.35 -3.42
CA ARG A 17 9.97 -2.75 -4.53
C ARG A 17 9.52 -4.20 -4.39
N LEU A 18 10.40 -5.08 -3.92
CA LEU A 18 10.08 -6.47 -3.63
C LEU A 18 9.10 -6.58 -2.45
N PHE A 19 9.29 -5.83 -1.36
CA PHE A 19 8.32 -5.79 -0.27
C PHE A 19 6.94 -5.36 -0.76
N HIS A 20 6.87 -4.31 -1.58
CA HIS A 20 5.61 -3.89 -2.18
C HIS A 20 4.99 -4.97 -3.08
N LEU A 21 5.78 -5.61 -3.94
CA LEU A 21 5.29 -6.66 -4.83
C LEU A 21 4.72 -7.85 -4.05
N VAL A 22 5.44 -8.31 -3.02
CA VAL A 22 4.99 -9.39 -2.14
C VAL A 22 3.68 -8.99 -1.44
N LEU A 23 3.65 -7.81 -0.83
CA LEU A 23 2.47 -7.30 -0.14
C LEU A 23 1.26 -7.18 -1.08
N MET A 24 1.45 -6.64 -2.28
CA MET A 24 0.40 -6.47 -3.28
C MET A 24 -0.22 -7.81 -3.67
N VAL A 25 0.61 -8.82 -3.96
CA VAL A 25 0.13 -10.15 -4.36
C VAL A 25 -0.57 -10.84 -3.20
N THR A 26 0.02 -10.85 -2.01
CA THR A 26 -0.60 -11.49 -0.84
C THR A 26 -1.89 -10.81 -0.45
N PHE A 27 -1.96 -9.47 -0.49
CA PHE A 27 -3.15 -8.70 -0.17
C PHE A 27 -4.30 -9.01 -1.13
N LEU A 28 -4.04 -9.08 -2.44
CA LEU A 28 -5.07 -9.46 -3.42
C LEU A 28 -5.59 -10.88 -3.20
N ILE A 29 -4.71 -11.83 -2.85
CA ILE A 29 -5.13 -13.20 -2.52
C ILE A 29 -5.96 -13.23 -1.23
N GLN A 30 -5.55 -12.49 -0.18
CA GLN A 30 -6.31 -12.39 1.07
C GLN A 30 -7.69 -11.77 0.84
N ALA A 31 -7.77 -10.69 0.07
CA ALA A 31 -9.04 -10.05 -0.29
C ALA A 31 -9.94 -11.02 -1.09
N ALA A 32 -9.39 -11.71 -2.08
CA ALA A 32 -10.15 -12.65 -2.91
C ALA A 32 -10.68 -13.84 -2.09
N THR A 33 -9.81 -14.51 -1.33
CA THR A 33 -10.20 -15.67 -0.51
C THR A 33 -11.14 -15.28 0.64
N GLY A 34 -10.94 -14.11 1.25
CA GLY A 34 -11.81 -13.59 2.30
C GLY A 34 -13.22 -13.28 1.79
N LEU A 35 -13.32 -12.56 0.67
CA LEU A 35 -14.61 -12.26 0.02
C LEU A 35 -15.31 -13.51 -0.51
N ALA A 36 -14.56 -14.44 -1.11
CA ALA A 36 -15.11 -15.70 -1.62
C ALA A 36 -15.86 -16.47 -0.53
N ARG A 37 -15.28 -16.53 0.68
CA ARG A 37 -15.93 -17.16 1.83
C ARG A 37 -17.07 -16.34 2.38
N MET A 38 -16.90 -15.02 2.51
CA MET A 38 -17.94 -14.13 3.04
C MET A 38 -19.22 -14.15 2.18
N TYR A 39 -19.08 -14.35 0.87
CA TYR A 39 -20.18 -14.36 -0.09
C TYR A 39 -20.39 -15.72 -0.74
N HIS A 40 -20.03 -16.82 -0.07
CA HIS A 40 -20.12 -18.17 -0.64
C HIS A 40 -21.54 -18.60 -1.04
N GLU A 41 -22.57 -18.03 -0.40
CA GLU A 41 -23.98 -18.27 -0.78
C GLU A 41 -24.39 -17.57 -2.10
N THR A 42 -23.47 -16.82 -2.72
CA THR A 42 -23.70 -16.17 -4.01
C THR A 42 -22.89 -16.86 -5.11
N GLY A 43 -23.44 -16.91 -6.33
CA GLY A 43 -22.69 -17.45 -7.48
C GLY A 43 -21.38 -16.69 -7.75
N TRP A 44 -21.31 -15.41 -7.41
CA TRP A 44 -20.07 -14.62 -7.50
C TRP A 44 -19.02 -15.11 -6.51
N GLY A 45 -19.35 -15.24 -5.22
CA GLY A 45 -18.42 -15.74 -4.20
C GLY A 45 -17.96 -17.17 -4.47
N GLN A 46 -18.84 -18.04 -4.96
CA GLN A 46 -18.48 -19.38 -5.44
C GLN A 46 -17.51 -19.30 -6.63
N GLY A 47 -17.78 -18.42 -7.61
CA GLY A 47 -16.90 -18.20 -8.75
C GLY A 47 -15.49 -17.77 -8.35
N VAL A 48 -15.37 -16.82 -7.41
CA VAL A 48 -14.07 -16.40 -6.86
C VAL A 48 -13.40 -17.54 -6.08
N GLY A 49 -14.17 -18.26 -5.25
CA GLY A 49 -13.66 -19.39 -4.46
C GLY A 49 -13.16 -20.56 -5.31
N ASN A 50 -13.77 -20.82 -6.47
CA ASN A 50 -13.38 -21.88 -7.38
C ASN A 50 -11.96 -21.69 -7.94
N LEU A 51 -11.47 -20.44 -8.04
CA LEU A 51 -10.07 -20.16 -8.41
C LEU A 51 -9.06 -20.73 -7.39
N PHE A 52 -9.51 -20.95 -6.16
CA PHE A 52 -8.71 -21.49 -5.06
C PHE A 52 -9.09 -22.93 -4.70
N GLY A 53 -10.01 -23.57 -5.45
CA GLY A 53 -10.48 -24.92 -5.20
C GLY A 53 -11.76 -25.04 -4.36
N GLY A 54 -12.53 -23.95 -4.20
CA GLY A 54 -13.81 -23.93 -3.48
C GLY A 54 -13.72 -23.32 -2.08
N PHE A 55 -14.75 -23.52 -1.25
CA PHE A 55 -14.89 -22.85 0.06
C PHE A 55 -13.78 -23.23 1.07
N ASP A 56 -13.56 -24.53 1.29
CA ASP A 56 -12.57 -25.02 2.27
C ASP A 56 -11.13 -24.79 1.80
N ALA A 57 -10.90 -24.94 0.50
CA ALA A 57 -9.60 -24.65 -0.09
C ALA A 57 -9.29 -23.14 -0.03
N SER A 58 -10.28 -22.27 -0.23
CA SER A 58 -10.14 -20.81 -0.02
C SER A 58 -9.74 -20.49 1.41
N LEU A 59 -10.31 -21.16 2.43
CA LEU A 59 -9.90 -20.99 3.83
C LEU A 59 -8.44 -21.39 4.02
N THR A 60 -8.08 -22.54 3.48
CA THR A 60 -6.72 -23.07 3.57
C THR A 60 -5.71 -22.10 2.98
N VAL A 61 -5.97 -21.60 1.76
CA VAL A 61 -5.15 -20.58 1.11
C VAL A 61 -5.12 -19.29 1.92
N HIS A 62 -6.27 -18.84 2.44
CA HIS A 62 -6.35 -17.63 3.26
C HIS A 62 -5.45 -17.72 4.49
N ILE A 63 -5.47 -18.84 5.22
CA ILE A 63 -4.63 -19.04 6.42
C ILE A 63 -3.15 -19.06 6.04
N TYR A 64 -2.73 -19.88 5.06
CA TYR A 64 -1.31 -20.00 4.73
C TYR A 64 -0.73 -18.72 4.13
N VAL A 65 -1.46 -18.06 3.23
CA VAL A 65 -1.04 -16.77 2.67
C VAL A 65 -1.07 -15.67 3.73
N GLY A 66 -2.01 -15.71 4.67
CA GLY A 66 -2.08 -14.78 5.80
C GLY A 66 -0.86 -14.93 6.72
N ILE A 67 -0.50 -16.17 7.10
CA ILE A 67 0.71 -16.45 7.88
C ILE A 67 1.96 -15.98 7.13
N PHE A 68 2.07 -16.29 5.83
CA PHE A 68 3.18 -15.82 5.01
C PHE A 68 3.25 -14.28 4.98
N MET A 69 2.11 -13.59 4.84
CA MET A 69 2.03 -12.13 4.84
C MET A 69 2.45 -11.54 6.21
N ILE A 70 2.10 -12.18 7.33
CA ILE A 70 2.57 -11.81 8.67
C ILE A 70 4.09 -11.95 8.76
N VAL A 71 4.66 -13.07 8.31
CA VAL A 71 6.11 -13.28 8.30
C VAL A 71 6.82 -12.24 7.43
N ALA A 72 6.30 -11.97 6.23
CA ALA A 72 6.84 -10.94 5.35
C ALA A 72 6.79 -9.54 5.97
N PHE A 73 5.70 -9.22 6.69
CA PHE A 73 5.57 -7.98 7.45
C PHE A 73 6.60 -7.88 8.59
N LEU A 74 6.82 -8.95 9.35
CA LEU A 74 7.85 -8.99 10.39
C LEU A 74 9.26 -8.79 9.81
N VAL A 75 9.56 -9.42 8.67
CA VAL A 75 10.83 -9.20 7.94
C VAL A 75 10.96 -7.75 7.50
N HIS A 76 9.88 -7.12 7.00
CA HIS A 76 9.87 -5.70 6.65
C HIS A 76 10.12 -4.81 7.87
N VAL A 77 9.50 -5.09 9.03
CA VAL A 77 9.74 -4.36 10.28
C VAL A 77 11.20 -4.47 10.69
N ILE A 78 11.77 -5.68 10.71
CA ILE A 78 13.18 -5.91 11.04
C ILE A 78 14.08 -5.15 10.07
N TYR A 79 13.82 -5.24 8.76
CA TYR A 79 14.55 -4.49 7.74
C TYR A 79 14.50 -2.98 7.99
N ALA A 80 13.32 -2.43 8.30
CA ALA A 80 13.15 -1.01 8.58
C ALA A 80 13.95 -0.58 9.82
N LEU A 81 13.93 -1.38 10.90
CA LEU A 81 14.68 -1.11 12.13
C LEU A 81 16.21 -1.05 11.87
N PHE A 82 16.74 -1.91 10.99
CA PHE A 82 18.15 -1.89 10.60
C PHE A 82 18.51 -0.75 9.63
N LYS A 83 17.56 -0.26 8.84
CA LYS A 83 17.79 0.87 7.90
C LYS A 83 17.64 2.24 8.56
N ILE A 84 16.92 2.32 9.66
CA ILE A 84 16.80 3.56 10.43
C ILE A 84 18.16 3.96 10.98
N LYS A 85 18.57 5.21 10.73
CA LYS A 85 19.69 5.82 11.43
C LYS A 85 19.19 6.24 12.81
N TRP A 86 19.60 5.51 13.85
CA TRP A 86 19.15 5.79 15.22
C TRP A 86 19.87 6.97 15.88
N ARG A 87 20.90 7.55 15.26
CA ARG A 87 21.65 8.68 15.83
C ARG A 87 21.68 9.87 14.87
N PRO A 88 21.46 11.11 15.35
CA PRO A 88 20.95 11.46 16.69
C PRO A 88 19.44 11.18 16.86
N PHE A 89 19.06 10.50 17.94
CA PHE A 89 17.66 10.24 18.32
C PHE A 89 17.07 11.41 19.11
N PRO A 90 15.80 11.80 18.93
CA PRO A 90 14.80 11.28 17.98
C PRO A 90 14.81 11.99 16.62
N SER A 91 15.65 13.01 16.42
CA SER A 91 15.66 13.84 15.20
C SER A 91 15.88 13.05 13.92
N ALA A 92 16.65 11.96 13.96
CA ALA A 92 16.89 11.10 12.82
C ALA A 92 15.63 10.32 12.38
N LEU A 93 14.71 10.02 13.30
CA LEU A 93 13.42 9.40 12.97
C LEU A 93 12.45 10.36 12.30
N PHE A 94 12.59 11.66 12.53
CA PHE A 94 11.70 12.69 11.99
C PHE A 94 12.38 13.53 10.90
N GLY A 95 13.47 13.02 10.33
CA GLY A 95 14.17 13.64 9.22
C GLY A 95 13.31 13.79 7.95
N PRO A 96 13.76 14.60 6.98
CA PRO A 96 13.03 14.87 5.74
C PRO A 96 12.79 13.62 4.88
N ASP A 97 13.68 12.63 4.94
CA ASP A 97 13.56 11.35 4.23
C ASP A 97 12.75 10.29 4.99
N SER A 98 12.24 10.62 6.19
CA SER A 98 11.50 9.69 7.03
C SER A 98 10.03 9.58 6.63
N ILE A 99 9.52 8.34 6.68
CA ILE A 99 8.10 8.02 6.50
C ILE A 99 7.30 8.21 7.81
N MET A 100 7.95 8.58 8.91
CA MET A 100 7.27 8.84 10.18
C MET A 100 6.35 10.07 10.05
N PRO A 101 5.10 10.02 10.57
CA PRO A 101 4.23 11.17 10.63
C PRO A 101 4.79 12.21 11.60
N ARG A 102 4.59 13.48 11.30
CA ARG A 102 5.04 14.64 12.07
C ARG A 102 3.90 15.63 12.20
N PHE A 103 3.91 16.45 13.24
CA PHE A 103 2.95 17.57 13.36
C PHE A 103 3.00 18.54 12.17
N SER A 104 4.16 18.65 11.49
CA SER A 104 4.29 19.41 10.25
C SER A 104 3.38 18.89 9.13
N ASP A 105 3.04 17.61 9.13
CA ASP A 105 2.21 16.98 8.09
C ASP A 105 0.75 17.47 8.17
N LEU A 106 0.25 17.80 9.39
CA LEU A 106 -1.05 18.47 9.56
C LEU A 106 -1.04 19.89 8.98
N LYS A 107 0.03 20.65 9.24
CA LYS A 107 0.21 21.97 8.61
C LYS A 107 0.26 21.85 7.09
N GLN A 108 0.97 20.85 6.55
CA GLN A 108 1.00 20.59 5.11
C GLN A 108 -0.37 20.23 4.55
N PHE A 109 -1.18 19.44 5.26
CA PHE A 109 -2.55 19.14 4.87
C PHE A 109 -3.38 20.42 4.69
N PHE A 110 -3.38 21.32 5.67
CA PHE A 110 -4.14 22.58 5.56
C PHE A 110 -3.60 23.53 4.48
N LEU A 111 -2.27 23.58 4.27
CA LEU A 111 -1.67 24.32 3.15
C LEU A 111 -2.08 23.73 1.80
N HIS A 112 -2.10 22.40 1.70
CA HIS A 112 -2.51 21.71 0.49
C HIS A 112 -3.99 21.95 0.20
N LEU A 113 -4.85 21.93 1.23
CA LEU A 113 -6.27 22.25 1.11
C LEU A 113 -6.48 23.70 0.64
N ARG A 114 -5.75 24.65 1.23
CA ARG A 114 -5.78 26.06 0.82
C ARG A 114 -5.32 26.24 -0.63
N TRP A 115 -4.31 25.50 -1.07
CA TRP A 115 -3.86 25.50 -2.47
C TRP A 115 -4.93 24.94 -3.42
N ILE A 116 -5.59 23.83 -3.05
CA ILE A 116 -6.70 23.24 -3.84
C ILE A 116 -7.82 24.26 -4.04
N PHE A 117 -8.13 25.07 -3.03
CA PHE A 117 -9.12 26.16 -3.12
C PHE A 117 -8.55 27.47 -3.68
N GLY A 118 -7.35 27.46 -4.27
CA GLY A 118 -6.74 28.62 -4.93
C GLY A 118 -6.20 29.71 -4.00
N GLY A 119 -6.19 29.49 -2.69
CA GLY A 119 -5.82 30.49 -1.69
C GLY A 119 -4.33 30.56 -1.33
N SER A 120 -3.50 29.66 -1.85
CA SER A 120 -2.05 29.62 -1.62
C SER A 120 -1.30 29.00 -2.80
N GLN A 121 0.03 29.10 -2.79
CA GLN A 121 0.88 28.33 -3.72
C GLN A 121 0.94 26.84 -3.33
N HIS A 122 1.37 25.99 -4.26
CA HIS A 122 1.54 24.57 -4.01
C HIS A 122 2.51 24.36 -2.83
N PRO A 123 2.15 23.54 -1.83
CA PRO A 123 2.97 23.38 -0.64
C PRO A 123 4.38 22.84 -0.96
N PRO A 124 5.40 23.22 -0.19
CA PRO A 124 6.77 22.73 -0.39
C PRO A 124 6.91 21.29 0.15
N ILE A 125 6.39 20.33 -0.59
CA ILE A 125 6.40 18.91 -0.22
C ILE A 125 7.82 18.34 -0.38
N ASP A 126 8.28 17.62 0.64
CA ASP A 126 9.58 16.92 0.65
C ASP A 126 9.43 15.50 0.06
N ARG A 127 10.35 14.59 0.38
CA ARG A 127 10.39 13.24 -0.18
C ARG A 127 9.11 12.45 0.07
N TRP A 128 8.34 12.76 1.10
CA TRP A 128 7.07 12.11 1.41
C TRP A 128 5.97 13.15 1.65
N GLY A 129 4.89 13.05 0.90
CA GLY A 129 3.66 13.80 1.18
C GLY A 129 2.93 13.23 2.39
N TYR A 130 2.12 14.06 3.06
CA TYR A 130 1.35 13.62 4.23
C TYR A 130 0.43 12.43 3.90
N TRP A 131 -0.14 12.40 2.68
CA TRP A 131 -1.03 11.32 2.25
C TRP A 131 -0.28 10.01 2.02
N GLU A 132 0.97 10.04 1.57
CA GLU A 132 1.78 8.82 1.39
C GLU A 132 2.21 8.24 2.73
N LYS A 133 2.48 9.10 3.71
CA LYS A 133 2.74 8.66 5.08
C LYS A 133 1.47 8.05 5.67
N PHE A 134 0.33 8.71 5.52
CA PHE A 134 -0.95 8.17 5.96
C PHE A 134 -1.23 6.81 5.31
N ASP A 135 -1.04 6.69 4.00
CA ASP A 135 -1.22 5.45 3.24
C ASP A 135 -0.32 4.31 3.76
N TYR A 136 0.98 4.59 3.98
CA TYR A 136 1.92 3.62 4.56
C TYR A 136 1.48 3.15 5.96
N TRP A 137 1.08 4.08 6.83
CA TRP A 137 0.72 3.76 8.20
C TRP A 137 -0.66 3.14 8.36
N ALA A 138 -1.62 3.50 7.51
CA ALA A 138 -2.93 2.85 7.45
C ALA A 138 -2.75 1.35 7.17
N VAL A 139 -1.97 1.01 6.15
CA VAL A 139 -1.65 -0.40 5.84
C VAL A 139 -0.83 -1.05 6.96
N PHE A 140 0.16 -0.35 7.52
CA PHE A 140 0.98 -0.89 8.61
C PHE A 140 0.14 -1.32 9.81
N TRP A 141 -0.80 -0.48 10.25
CA TRP A 141 -1.67 -0.80 11.39
C TRP A 141 -2.74 -1.84 11.03
N GLY A 142 -3.29 -1.78 9.81
CA GLY A 142 -4.20 -2.82 9.32
C GLY A 142 -3.54 -4.20 9.31
N MET A 143 -2.26 -4.29 8.94
CA MET A 143 -1.47 -5.53 9.02
C MET A 143 -1.36 -6.07 10.45
N VAL A 144 -1.18 -5.20 11.45
CA VAL A 144 -1.13 -5.60 12.87
C VAL A 144 -2.49 -6.13 13.33
N ILE A 145 -3.56 -5.39 13.05
CA ILE A 145 -4.93 -5.74 13.48
C ILE A 145 -5.39 -7.03 12.81
N LEU A 146 -5.29 -7.11 11.48
CA LEU A 146 -5.66 -8.31 10.71
C LEU A 146 -4.77 -9.50 11.05
N GLY A 147 -3.47 -9.28 11.23
CA GLY A 147 -2.54 -10.35 11.59
C GLY A 147 -2.87 -10.98 12.94
N ILE A 148 -3.08 -10.18 13.98
CA ILE A 148 -3.42 -10.67 15.32
C ILE A 148 -4.78 -11.36 15.31
N THR A 149 -5.82 -10.68 14.81
CA THR A 149 -7.17 -11.25 14.79
C THR A 149 -7.26 -12.49 13.89
N GLY A 150 -6.55 -12.50 12.76
CA GLY A 150 -6.49 -13.64 11.84
C GLY A 150 -5.83 -14.85 12.48
N LEU A 151 -4.73 -14.69 13.21
CA LEU A 151 -4.09 -15.78 13.95
C LEU A 151 -5.00 -16.34 15.05
N LEU A 152 -5.72 -15.46 15.76
CA LEU A 152 -6.69 -15.90 16.78
C LEU A 152 -7.78 -16.80 16.17
N LEU A 153 -8.28 -16.41 14.99
CA LEU A 153 -9.35 -17.09 14.27
C LEU A 153 -8.88 -18.32 13.47
N ALA A 154 -7.62 -18.36 13.05
CA ALA A 154 -7.04 -19.53 12.37
C ALA A 154 -6.85 -20.72 13.32
N TYR A 155 -6.62 -20.46 14.61
CA TYR A 155 -6.40 -21.49 15.63
C TYR A 155 -7.32 -21.31 16.85
N PRO A 156 -8.66 -21.31 16.66
CA PRO A 156 -9.60 -20.88 17.70
C PRO A 156 -9.57 -21.74 18.96
N LEU A 157 -9.33 -23.05 18.83
CA LEU A 157 -9.18 -23.96 19.97
C LEU A 157 -7.95 -23.60 20.83
N THR A 158 -6.83 -23.25 20.20
CA THR A 158 -5.63 -22.80 20.91
C THR A 158 -5.85 -21.43 21.51
N SER A 159 -6.43 -20.50 20.76
CA SER A 159 -6.73 -19.13 21.20
C SER A 159 -7.68 -19.11 22.40
N SER A 160 -8.66 -20.02 22.45
CA SER A 160 -9.63 -20.11 23.55
C SER A 160 -9.01 -20.46 24.91
N LYS A 161 -7.76 -20.94 24.94
CA LYS A 161 -6.99 -21.14 26.18
C LYS A 161 -6.52 -19.82 26.80
N TYR A 162 -6.44 -18.76 26.01
CA TYR A 162 -5.92 -17.44 26.42
C TYR A 162 -6.99 -16.36 26.44
N ILE A 163 -8.04 -16.49 25.62
CA ILE A 163 -9.15 -15.54 25.54
C ILE A 163 -10.51 -16.24 25.66
N PRO A 164 -11.51 -15.61 26.30
CA PRO A 164 -12.86 -16.17 26.39
C PRO A 164 -13.55 -16.22 25.01
N GLY A 165 -14.56 -17.08 24.86
CA GLY A 165 -15.27 -17.26 23.59
C GLY A 165 -15.87 -15.97 23.00
N TRP A 166 -16.37 -15.05 23.83
CA TRP A 166 -16.84 -13.74 23.36
C TRP A 166 -15.71 -12.90 22.74
N GLY A 167 -14.46 -13.09 23.20
CA GLY A 167 -13.27 -12.44 22.64
C GLY A 167 -12.99 -12.91 21.20
N LEU A 168 -13.25 -14.17 20.88
CA LEU A 168 -13.16 -14.68 19.50
C LEU A 168 -14.23 -14.06 18.61
N ASN A 169 -15.44 -13.83 19.12
CA ASN A 169 -16.49 -13.11 18.38
C ASN A 169 -16.07 -11.66 18.09
N VAL A 170 -15.47 -10.97 19.07
CA VAL A 170 -14.92 -9.62 18.87
C VAL A 170 -13.79 -9.63 17.84
N ALA A 171 -12.86 -10.60 17.91
CA ALA A 171 -11.79 -10.75 16.93
C ALA A 171 -12.34 -10.97 15.51
N PHE A 172 -13.38 -11.79 15.36
CA PHE A 172 -14.06 -12.01 14.07
C PHE A 172 -14.66 -10.71 13.51
N TRP A 173 -15.35 -9.93 14.35
CA TRP A 173 -15.92 -8.64 13.96
C TRP A 173 -14.84 -7.64 13.53
N ILE A 174 -13.78 -7.50 14.33
CA ILE A 174 -12.66 -6.60 14.03
C ILE A 174 -11.97 -7.03 12.73
N HIS A 175 -11.66 -8.32 12.58
CA HIS A 175 -10.99 -8.84 11.38
C HIS A 175 -11.79 -8.51 10.12
N ARG A 176 -13.11 -8.74 10.16
CA ARG A 176 -13.99 -8.47 9.02
C ARG A 176 -14.06 -6.99 8.69
N ILE A 177 -14.31 -6.13 9.68
CA ILE A 177 -14.43 -4.68 9.46
C ILE A 177 -13.10 -4.12 8.93
N GLU A 178 -11.99 -4.48 9.56
CA GLU A 178 -10.67 -4.01 9.15
C GLU A 178 -10.32 -4.50 7.75
N ALA A 179 -10.68 -5.72 7.37
CA ALA A 179 -10.43 -6.23 6.01
C ALA A 179 -11.17 -5.39 4.96
N ILE A 180 -12.44 -5.05 5.22
CA ILE A 180 -13.23 -4.18 4.33
C ILE A 180 -12.64 -2.77 4.27
N LEU A 181 -12.23 -2.19 5.41
CA LEU A 181 -11.59 -0.88 5.46
C LEU A 181 -10.27 -0.87 4.69
N ALA A 182 -9.42 -1.89 4.88
CA ALA A 182 -8.16 -2.02 4.17
C ALA A 182 -8.38 -2.15 2.66
N MET A 183 -9.35 -2.97 2.22
CA MET A 183 -9.70 -3.09 0.81
C MET A 183 -10.24 -1.78 0.24
N ALA A 184 -11.14 -1.09 0.95
CA ALA A 184 -11.67 0.19 0.50
C ALA A 184 -10.55 1.23 0.37
N HIS A 185 -9.66 1.32 1.35
CA HIS A 185 -8.52 2.23 1.32
C HIS A 185 -7.60 1.93 0.13
N ILE A 186 -7.24 0.66 -0.10
CA ILE A 186 -6.33 0.30 -1.20
C ILE A 186 -7.00 0.44 -2.57
N PHE A 187 -8.20 -0.11 -2.75
CA PHE A 187 -8.86 -0.14 -4.06
C PHE A 187 -9.43 1.20 -4.49
N ILE A 188 -9.72 2.10 -3.55
CA ILE A 188 -10.23 3.44 -3.85
C ILE A 188 -9.10 4.46 -3.76
N ILE A 189 -8.52 4.65 -2.57
CA ILE A 189 -7.60 5.77 -2.33
C ILE A 189 -6.23 5.50 -2.95
N HIS A 190 -5.61 4.35 -2.64
CA HIS A 190 -4.28 4.03 -3.15
C HIS A 190 -4.27 3.90 -4.68
N TYR A 191 -5.22 3.15 -5.26
CA TYR A 191 -5.34 3.03 -6.72
C TYR A 191 -5.61 4.38 -7.40
N PHE A 192 -6.46 5.24 -6.83
CA PHE A 192 -6.69 6.57 -7.39
C PHE A 192 -5.39 7.39 -7.43
N ILE A 193 -4.65 7.43 -6.32
CA ILE A 193 -3.39 8.17 -6.20
C ILE A 193 -2.34 7.61 -7.17
N ALA A 194 -2.26 6.28 -7.31
CA ALA A 194 -1.27 5.62 -8.14
C ALA A 194 -1.62 5.61 -9.64
N HIS A 195 -2.89 5.61 -10.03
CA HIS A 195 -3.29 5.41 -11.44
C HIS A 195 -4.07 6.57 -12.06
N LEU A 196 -4.84 7.31 -11.27
CA LEU A 196 -5.80 8.30 -11.79
C LEU A 196 -5.38 9.76 -11.59
N ARG A 197 -4.36 10.02 -10.75
CA ARG A 197 -3.82 11.38 -10.61
C ARG A 197 -3.23 11.84 -11.96
N ARG A 198 -3.56 13.06 -12.40
CA ARG A 198 -3.18 13.62 -13.72
C ARG A 198 -1.70 13.43 -14.09
N THR A 199 -0.81 13.62 -13.13
CA THR A 199 0.65 13.50 -13.28
C THR A 199 1.14 12.06 -13.41
N ASN A 200 0.34 11.11 -12.91
CA ASN A 200 0.63 9.68 -12.92
C ASN A 200 -0.17 8.92 -13.99
N PHE A 201 -1.22 9.53 -14.58
CA PHE A 201 -2.04 8.87 -15.57
C PHE A 201 -1.20 8.46 -16.80
N PRO A 202 -1.31 7.21 -17.26
CA PRO A 202 -2.36 6.24 -16.92
C PRO A 202 -1.98 5.27 -15.77
N MET A 203 -0.73 5.32 -15.29
CA MET A 203 -0.23 4.59 -14.12
C MET A 203 1.14 5.13 -13.64
N ASP A 204 1.31 5.27 -12.32
CA ASP A 204 2.60 5.54 -11.68
C ASP A 204 3.51 4.31 -11.74
N ARG A 205 4.59 4.40 -12.52
CA ARG A 205 5.61 3.35 -12.63
C ARG A 205 6.65 3.38 -11.53
N THR A 206 6.64 4.37 -10.65
CA THR A 206 7.74 4.66 -9.73
C THR A 206 8.05 3.50 -8.78
N MET A 207 7.03 2.81 -8.26
CA MET A 207 7.23 1.65 -7.40
C MET A 207 7.74 0.42 -8.19
N PHE A 208 7.33 0.27 -9.44
CA PHE A 208 7.77 -0.86 -10.25
C PHE A 208 9.15 -0.65 -10.85
N GLU A 209 9.52 0.58 -11.18
CA GLU A 209 10.80 0.94 -11.81
C GLU A 209 11.88 1.28 -10.78
N GLY A 210 11.48 1.86 -9.64
CA GLY A 210 12.37 2.33 -8.58
C GLY A 210 12.80 3.79 -8.71
N SER A 211 12.38 4.47 -9.77
CA SER A 211 12.71 5.87 -10.05
C SER A 211 11.47 6.64 -10.48
N ALA A 212 11.42 7.93 -10.17
CA ALA A 212 10.34 8.85 -10.55
C ALA A 212 10.78 9.75 -11.70
N ASP A 213 9.84 10.27 -12.46
CA ASP A 213 10.12 11.31 -13.47
C ASP A 213 10.61 12.58 -12.78
N LEU A 214 11.79 13.09 -13.16
CA LEU A 214 12.40 14.24 -12.49
C LEU A 214 11.60 15.53 -12.71
N HIS A 215 11.00 15.71 -13.89
CA HIS A 215 10.19 16.88 -14.19
C HIS A 215 8.92 16.90 -13.32
N VAL A 216 8.24 15.75 -13.21
CA VAL A 216 7.09 15.60 -12.30
C VAL A 216 7.50 15.81 -10.85
N ALA A 217 8.63 15.24 -10.42
CA ALA A 217 9.12 15.38 -9.05
C ALA A 217 9.47 16.84 -8.69
N ARG A 218 9.98 17.65 -9.64
CA ARG A 218 10.21 19.10 -9.45
C ARG A 218 8.92 19.86 -9.11
N HIS A 219 7.80 19.45 -9.70
CA HIS A 219 6.50 20.08 -9.45
C HIS A 219 5.82 19.54 -8.19
N GLU A 220 5.76 18.21 -8.03
CA GLU A 220 5.05 17.59 -6.90
C GLU A 220 5.85 17.63 -5.58
N ARG A 221 7.18 17.68 -5.64
CA ARG A 221 8.08 17.61 -4.47
C ARG A 221 9.19 18.66 -4.52
N PRO A 222 8.83 19.95 -4.61
CA PRO A 222 9.82 21.01 -4.82
C PRO A 222 10.83 21.08 -3.67
N ALA A 223 10.43 20.85 -2.42
CA ALA A 223 11.35 20.89 -1.29
C ALA A 223 12.37 19.75 -1.32
N TRP A 224 11.95 18.57 -1.78
CA TRP A 224 12.84 17.42 -1.94
C TRP A 224 13.91 17.71 -3.00
N ILE A 225 13.50 18.19 -4.17
CA ILE A 225 14.42 18.48 -5.26
C ILE A 225 15.36 19.64 -4.92
N SER A 226 14.87 20.70 -4.28
CA SER A 226 15.71 21.81 -3.83
C SER A 226 16.76 21.34 -2.81
N ARG A 227 16.40 20.48 -1.85
CA ARG A 227 17.34 19.92 -0.88
C ARG A 227 18.44 19.09 -1.56
N LEU A 228 18.08 18.22 -2.51
CA LEU A 228 19.05 17.41 -3.26
C LEU A 228 19.93 18.25 -4.17
N THR A 229 19.39 19.30 -4.77
CA THR A 229 20.15 20.23 -5.62
C THR A 229 21.17 20.99 -4.77
N ASN A 230 20.75 21.54 -3.63
CA ASN A 230 21.61 22.33 -2.75
C ASN A 230 22.73 21.51 -2.09
N SER A 231 22.52 20.20 -1.90
CA SER A 231 23.52 19.28 -1.34
C SER A 231 24.42 18.64 -2.41
N GLY A 232 24.15 18.85 -3.70
CA GLY A 232 24.86 18.16 -4.79
C GLY A 232 24.53 16.67 -4.92
N GLU A 233 23.63 16.12 -4.09
CA GLU A 233 23.27 14.70 -4.13
C GLU A 233 22.42 14.32 -5.34
N ILE A 234 21.80 15.31 -6.01
CA ILE A 234 20.89 15.07 -7.13
C ILE A 234 21.56 14.30 -8.28
N ASP A 235 22.82 14.62 -8.60
CA ASP A 235 23.55 14.03 -9.73
C ASP A 235 23.79 12.53 -9.52
N HIS A 236 24.01 12.11 -8.27
CA HIS A 236 24.17 10.70 -7.91
C HIS A 236 22.86 9.91 -7.90
N MET A 237 21.72 10.59 -7.91
CA MET A 237 20.40 9.99 -7.90
C MET A 237 19.75 9.92 -9.27
N ILE A 238 20.32 10.58 -10.28
CA ILE A 238 19.84 10.52 -11.65
C ILE A 238 20.10 9.13 -12.23
N VAL A 239 19.06 8.54 -12.82
CA VAL A 239 19.10 7.23 -13.46
C VAL A 239 18.40 7.26 -14.81
N ALA A 240 18.83 6.38 -15.71
CA ALA A 240 18.17 6.19 -16.99
C ALA A 240 16.77 5.56 -16.81
N GLU A 241 15.88 5.87 -17.74
CA GLU A 241 14.56 5.22 -17.81
C GLU A 241 14.70 3.74 -18.16
N ALA A 242 13.81 2.92 -17.57
CA ALA A 242 13.75 1.50 -17.87
C ALA A 242 13.46 1.24 -19.36
N PRO A 243 14.07 0.19 -19.94
CA PRO A 243 13.77 -0.23 -21.31
C PRO A 243 12.28 -0.46 -21.56
N ALA A 244 11.83 -0.24 -22.80
CA ALA A 244 10.43 -0.31 -23.20
C ALA A 244 9.71 -1.60 -22.76
N TYR A 245 10.34 -2.77 -22.92
CA TYR A 245 9.75 -4.04 -22.53
C TYR A 245 9.46 -4.14 -21.02
N LYS A 246 10.34 -3.61 -20.15
CA LYS A 246 10.10 -3.59 -18.69
C LYS A 246 8.92 -2.69 -18.35
N ARG A 247 8.81 -1.55 -19.03
CA ARG A 247 7.69 -0.61 -18.83
C ARG A 247 6.35 -1.25 -19.18
N VAL A 248 6.30 -2.01 -20.28
CA VAL A 248 5.09 -2.78 -20.64
C VAL A 248 4.75 -3.78 -19.54
N VAL A 249 5.72 -4.54 -19.03
CA VAL A 249 5.48 -5.47 -17.91
C VAL A 249 4.93 -4.74 -16.68
N PHE A 250 5.51 -3.60 -16.31
CA PHE A 250 5.02 -2.82 -15.15
C PHE A 250 3.57 -2.37 -15.33
N LEU A 251 3.20 -1.92 -16.53
CA LEU A 251 1.83 -1.53 -16.85
C LEU A 251 0.88 -2.73 -16.76
N VAL A 252 1.25 -3.87 -17.36
CA VAL A 252 0.42 -5.08 -17.33
C VAL A 252 0.18 -5.54 -15.90
N VAL A 253 1.24 -5.63 -15.08
CA VAL A 253 1.15 -6.04 -13.68
C VAL A 253 0.29 -5.07 -12.87
N GLY A 254 0.50 -3.75 -13.04
CA GLY A 254 -0.29 -2.75 -12.34
C GLY A 254 -1.77 -2.76 -12.72
N TYR A 255 -2.08 -2.84 -14.01
CA TYR A 255 -3.48 -2.93 -14.45
C TYR A 255 -4.14 -4.23 -14.04
N ALA A 256 -3.42 -5.35 -14.06
CA ALA A 256 -3.95 -6.60 -13.53
C ALA A 256 -4.35 -6.45 -12.06
N ALA A 257 -3.47 -5.88 -11.22
CA ALA A 257 -3.76 -5.62 -9.82
C ALA A 257 -4.98 -4.68 -9.63
N VAL A 258 -5.05 -3.61 -10.41
CA VAL A 258 -6.19 -2.66 -10.37
C VAL A 258 -7.49 -3.34 -10.77
N LEU A 259 -7.52 -4.04 -11.91
CA LEU A 259 -8.71 -4.71 -12.41
C LEU A 259 -9.18 -5.80 -11.44
N SER A 260 -8.25 -6.59 -10.87
CA SER A 260 -8.58 -7.57 -9.84
C SER A 260 -9.17 -6.91 -8.60
N GLY A 261 -8.55 -5.85 -8.09
CA GLY A 261 -9.06 -5.14 -6.91
C GLY A 261 -10.42 -4.48 -7.16
N LEU A 262 -10.63 -3.86 -8.33
CA LEU A 262 -11.92 -3.28 -8.71
C LEU A 262 -12.99 -4.36 -8.88
N TYR A 263 -12.67 -5.51 -9.48
CA TYR A 263 -13.60 -6.64 -9.58
C TYR A 263 -14.04 -7.12 -8.19
N LEU A 264 -13.09 -7.26 -7.25
CA LEU A 264 -13.37 -7.62 -5.86
C LEU A 264 -14.21 -6.57 -5.14
N LEU A 265 -13.89 -5.28 -5.33
CA LEU A 265 -14.62 -4.16 -4.72
C LEU A 265 -16.07 -4.12 -5.22
N VAL A 266 -16.27 -4.12 -6.54
CA VAL A 266 -17.60 -4.05 -7.15
C VAL A 266 -18.43 -5.27 -6.78
N GLY A 267 -17.85 -6.48 -6.84
CA GLY A 267 -18.56 -7.69 -6.43
C GLY A 267 -18.95 -7.68 -4.95
N GLY A 268 -18.04 -7.25 -4.06
CA GLY A 268 -18.35 -7.07 -2.65
C GLY A 268 -19.48 -6.06 -2.40
N LEU A 269 -19.48 -4.92 -3.09
CA LEU A 269 -20.53 -3.90 -2.98
C LEU A 269 -21.88 -4.40 -3.49
N MET A 270 -21.91 -5.06 -4.65
CA MET A 270 -23.14 -5.62 -5.24
C MET A 270 -23.79 -6.68 -4.33
N HIS A 271 -23.00 -7.38 -3.54
CA HIS A 271 -23.46 -8.42 -2.62
C HIS A 271 -23.49 -7.98 -1.15
N ALA A 272 -23.26 -6.70 -0.84
CA ALA A 272 -23.14 -6.21 0.54
C ALA A 272 -24.30 -6.58 1.48
N LEU A 273 -25.53 -6.69 0.95
CA LEU A 273 -26.73 -7.07 1.72
C LEU A 273 -26.93 -8.59 1.84
N ARG A 274 -26.06 -9.40 1.24
CA ARG A 274 -26.11 -10.87 1.22
C ARG A 274 -25.03 -11.50 2.10
N ILE A 275 -24.48 -10.75 3.05
CA ILE A 275 -23.57 -11.29 4.04
C ILE A 275 -24.36 -12.33 4.85
N THR A 276 -23.90 -13.57 4.77
CA THR A 276 -24.46 -14.64 5.59
C THR A 276 -23.73 -14.61 6.92
N TRP A 277 -24.51 -14.42 7.98
CA TRP A 277 -24.00 -14.20 9.33
C TRP A 277 -23.40 -15.46 9.91
#